data_AF-A0A2R8BUE6-F1
#
_entry.id   AF-A0A2R8BUE6-F1
#
_cell.length_a   1.000
_cell.length_b   1.000
_cell.length_c   1.000
_cell.angle_alpha   90.00
_cell.angle_beta   90.00
_cell.angle_gamma   90.00
#
_symmetry.space_group_name_H-M   'P 1'
#
loop_
_entity.id
_entity.type
_entity.pdbx_description
1 polymer ?
#
loop_
_entity_poly.entity_id
_entity_poly.type
_entity_poly.pdbx_seq_one_letter_code
_entity_poly.pdbx_strand_id
1 'polypeptide(L)'
;MAPLTHRPLHWTFVAFELAPIAAFSWSGRFGLPIDQRFILGAGLAVACTAVLVLRRWAINPLFTAINLWLCLEAIALGAGIDRLARLSAQMQESALFATMLLAGLVCWAVLPRGLFSRRAGDVRRVRLGTLTLLGMIAAALVWSLAWRGHEQIAAVLPATVILLAQQLWPSARPA
;
A
#
# COMPACT_ATOMS: atom_id res chain seq x y z
N MET A 1 22.64 6.57 -16.07
CA MET A 1 21.84 5.84 -15.07
C MET A 1 21.90 4.36 -15.38
N ALA A 2 22.44 3.53 -14.48
CA ALA A 2 22.49 2.08 -14.70
C ALA A 2 21.05 1.50 -14.70
N PRO A 3 20.71 0.58 -15.62
CA PRO A 3 19.38 -0.02 -15.68
C PRO A 3 19.09 -0.79 -14.39
N LEU A 4 17.90 -0.57 -13.81
CA LEU A 4 17.38 -1.37 -12.70
C LEU A 4 17.35 -2.83 -13.15
N THR A 5 18.24 -3.66 -12.63
CA THR A 5 18.28 -5.09 -12.96
C THR A 5 16.99 -5.75 -12.49
N HIS A 6 16.12 -6.07 -13.44
CA HIS A 6 14.84 -6.73 -13.21
C HIS A 6 15.06 -8.18 -12.75
N ARG A 7 15.29 -8.38 -11.46
CA ARG A 7 15.22 -9.72 -10.87
C ARG A 7 13.74 -10.14 -10.77
N PRO A 8 13.41 -11.44 -10.97
CA PRO A 8 12.07 -11.95 -10.70
C PRO A 8 11.66 -11.55 -9.28
N LEU A 9 10.37 -11.31 -9.09
CA LEU A 9 9.79 -10.88 -7.81
C LEU A 9 10.02 -12.03 -6.80
N HIS A 10 11.17 -12.01 -6.14
CA HIS A 10 11.55 -13.03 -5.19
C HIS A 10 10.64 -12.88 -3.97
N TRP A 11 10.17 -13.98 -3.40
CA TRP A 11 9.35 -13.97 -2.18
C TRP A 11 9.98 -13.15 -1.04
N THR A 12 11.30 -13.06 -0.99
CA THR A 12 12.04 -12.20 -0.05
C THR A 12 11.72 -10.72 -0.22
N PHE A 13 11.48 -10.24 -1.44
CA PHE A 13 11.09 -8.86 -1.71
C PHE A 13 9.68 -8.56 -1.19
N VAL A 14 8.72 -9.44 -1.50
CA VAL A 14 7.33 -9.29 -1.02
C VAL A 14 7.27 -9.37 0.50
N ALA A 15 8.00 -10.32 1.11
CA ALA A 15 8.11 -10.43 2.56
C ALA A 15 8.68 -9.15 3.19
N PHE A 16 9.65 -8.52 2.53
CA PHE A 16 10.27 -7.28 3.01
C PHE A 16 9.32 -6.08 2.93
N GLU A 17 8.56 -5.93 1.84
CA GLU A 17 7.52 -4.90 1.72
C GLU A 17 6.32 -5.13 2.64
N LEU A 18 6.05 -6.38 3.03
CA LEU A 18 5.03 -6.75 4.01
C LEU A 18 5.47 -6.59 5.46
N ALA A 19 6.78 -6.48 5.74
CA ALA A 19 7.30 -6.38 7.10
C ALA A 19 6.68 -5.23 7.92
N PRO A 20 6.48 -4.01 7.38
CA PRO A 20 5.87 -2.90 8.11
C PRO A 20 4.44 -3.20 8.56
N ILE A 21 3.59 -3.71 7.65
CA ILE A 21 2.19 -4.02 7.97
C ILE A 21 2.11 -5.26 8.89
N ALA A 22 2.97 -6.25 8.70
CA ALA A 22 3.06 -7.41 9.59
C ALA A 22 3.45 -6.99 11.01
N ALA A 23 4.41 -6.07 11.16
CA ALA A 23 4.79 -5.54 12.46
C ALA A 23 3.65 -4.73 13.11
N PHE A 24 2.93 -3.92 12.33
CA PHE A 24 1.73 -3.20 12.81
C PHE A 24 0.63 -4.16 13.30
N SER A 25 0.37 -5.24 12.56
CA SER A 25 -0.64 -6.23 12.95
C SER A 25 -0.21 -7.07 14.16
N TRP A 26 1.07 -7.52 14.20
CA TRP A 26 1.56 -8.37 15.28
C TRP A 26 1.75 -7.58 16.58
N SER A 27 2.20 -6.33 16.53
CA SER A 27 2.32 -5.48 17.72
C SER A 27 1.02 -5.36 18.53
N GLY A 28 -0.14 -5.42 17.88
CA GLY A 28 -1.44 -5.47 18.55
C GLY A 28 -1.63 -6.71 19.44
N ARG A 29 -1.04 -7.86 19.07
CA ARG A 29 -1.08 -9.08 19.89
C ARG A 29 -0.24 -8.98 21.16
N PHE A 30 0.72 -8.06 21.20
CA PHE A 30 1.53 -7.77 22.38
C PHE A 30 0.96 -6.66 23.26
N GLY A 31 -0.25 -6.17 22.96
CA GLY A 31 -0.92 -5.14 23.75
C GLY A 31 -0.36 -3.74 23.56
N LEU A 32 0.41 -3.50 22.49
CA LEU A 32 0.91 -2.15 22.19
C LEU A 32 -0.26 -1.20 21.87
N PRO A 33 -0.28 0.01 22.44
CA PRO A 33 -1.21 1.07 22.08
C PRO A 33 -1.19 1.39 20.58
N ILE A 34 -2.34 1.80 20.02
CA ILE A 34 -2.52 1.96 18.56
C ILE A 34 -1.53 2.95 17.93
N ASP A 35 -1.25 4.06 18.61
CA ASP A 35 -0.25 5.06 18.23
C ASP A 35 1.15 4.45 18.15
N GLN A 36 1.55 3.66 19.14
CA GLN A 36 2.85 2.97 19.14
C GLN A 36 2.95 1.92 18.03
N ARG A 37 1.85 1.23 17.73
CA ARG A 37 1.79 0.28 16.60
C ARG A 37 2.02 1.00 15.27
N PHE A 38 1.39 2.15 15.06
CA PHE A 38 1.61 2.97 13.87
C PHE A 38 3.03 3.52 13.79
N ILE A 39 3.59 4.00 14.90
CA ILE A 39 5.00 4.47 14.95
C ILE A 39 5.97 3.35 14.56
N LEU A 40 5.79 2.14 15.12
CA LEU A 40 6.62 0.98 14.78
C LEU A 40 6.49 0.61 13.31
N GLY A 41 5.25 0.53 12.81
CA GLY A 41 4.96 0.25 11.40
C GLY A 41 5.58 1.28 10.46
N ALA A 42 5.45 2.57 10.77
CA ALA A 42 6.02 3.67 10.00
C ALA A 42 7.56 3.65 10.02
N GLY A 43 8.19 3.39 11.18
CA GLY A 43 9.63 3.26 11.29
C GLY A 43 10.18 2.14 10.40
N LEU A 44 9.52 0.97 10.42
CA LEU A 44 9.86 -0.13 9.53
C LEU A 44 9.56 0.19 8.07
N ALA A 45 8.46 0.86 7.76
CA ALA A 45 8.12 1.29 6.40
C ALA A 45 9.21 2.18 5.80
N VAL A 46 9.70 3.16 6.57
CA VAL A 46 10.80 4.05 6.16
C VAL A 46 12.09 3.24 5.97
N ALA A 47 12.45 2.39 6.92
CA ALA A 47 13.65 1.56 6.84
C ALA A 47 13.61 0.62 5.63
N CYS A 48 12.49 -0.06 5.41
CA CYS A 48 12.29 -0.93 4.26
C CYS A 48 12.38 -0.14 2.95
N THR A 49 11.66 0.98 2.84
CA THR A 49 11.69 1.82 1.64
C THR A 49 13.11 2.33 1.35
N ALA A 50 13.84 2.78 2.38
CA ALA A 50 15.23 3.20 2.25
C ALA A 50 16.13 2.07 1.71
N VAL A 51 16.00 0.86 2.25
CA VAL A 51 16.76 -0.31 1.76
C VAL A 51 16.41 -0.62 0.31
N LEU A 52 15.14 -0.59 -0.08
CA LEU A 52 14.72 -0.83 -1.46
C LEU A 52 15.31 0.20 -2.43
N VAL A 53 15.31 1.48 -2.04
CA VAL A 53 15.90 2.57 -2.82
C VAL A 53 17.42 2.40 -2.93
N LEU A 54 18.11 2.15 -1.82
CA LEU A 54 19.56 1.96 -1.78
C LEU A 54 20.01 0.74 -2.60
N ARG A 55 19.24 -0.35 -2.53
CA ARG A 55 19.46 -1.58 -3.31
C ARG A 55 18.98 -1.46 -4.75
N ARG A 56 18.34 -0.35 -5.12
CA ARG A 56 17.76 -0.10 -6.45
C ARG A 56 16.81 -1.23 -6.88
N TRP A 57 16.00 -1.71 -5.94
CA TRP A 57 14.97 -2.70 -6.22
C TRP A 57 13.71 -2.00 -6.73
N ALA A 58 12.91 -2.72 -7.53
CA ALA A 58 11.61 -2.20 -7.95
C ALA A 58 10.72 -2.10 -6.72
N ILE A 59 9.99 -1.00 -6.53
CA ILE A 59 9.07 -0.82 -5.40
C ILE A 59 7.65 -1.07 -5.90
N ASN A 60 6.83 -1.80 -5.15
CA ASN A 60 5.42 -1.96 -5.48
C ASN A 60 4.63 -0.70 -5.05
N PRO A 61 3.94 -0.03 -5.99
CA PRO A 61 3.13 1.15 -5.67
C PRO A 61 2.05 0.90 -4.62
N LEU A 62 1.46 -0.30 -4.54
CA LEU A 62 0.46 -0.63 -3.52
C LEU A 62 1.07 -0.71 -2.13
N PHE A 63 2.21 -1.40 -1.98
CA PHE A 63 2.92 -1.44 -0.70
C PHE A 63 3.47 -0.06 -0.31
N THR A 64 3.86 0.76 -1.30
CA THR A 64 4.23 2.16 -1.05
C THR A 64 3.05 2.94 -0.46
N ALA A 65 1.84 2.75 -0.99
CA ALA A 65 0.66 3.43 -0.48
C ALA A 65 0.27 2.96 0.94
N ILE A 66 0.41 1.66 1.23
CA ILE A 66 0.25 1.11 2.59
C ILE A 66 1.28 1.74 3.55
N ASN A 67 2.54 1.79 3.14
CA ASN A 67 3.62 2.39 3.92
C ASN A 67 3.39 3.88 4.17
N LEU A 68 2.90 4.59 3.15
CA LEU A 68 2.53 6.00 3.26
C LEU A 68 1.39 6.20 4.27
N TRP A 69 0.36 5.34 4.22
CA TRP A 69 -0.72 5.36 5.19
C TRP A 69 -0.19 5.16 6.62
N LEU A 70 0.65 4.14 6.87
CA LEU A 70 1.27 3.92 8.18
C LEU A 70 2.02 5.18 8.68
N CYS A 71 2.76 5.85 7.80
CA CYS A 71 3.48 7.07 8.14
C CYS A 71 2.53 8.24 8.45
N LEU A 72 1.45 8.41 7.68
CA LEU A 72 0.46 9.47 7.92
C LEU A 72 -0.25 9.26 9.26
N GLU A 73 -0.61 8.02 9.58
CA GLU A 73 -1.24 7.67 10.87
C GLU A 73 -0.28 7.84 12.04
N ALA A 74 0.99 7.45 11.89
CA ALA A 74 2.02 7.69 12.90
C ALA A 74 2.22 9.18 13.18
N ILE A 75 2.17 10.03 12.14
CA ILE A 75 2.22 11.49 12.30
C ILE A 75 0.94 11.99 12.96
N ALA A 76 -0.23 11.54 12.51
CA ALA A 76 -1.52 11.96 13.04
C ALA A 76 -1.64 11.70 14.55
N LEU A 77 -1.32 10.48 14.96
CA LEU A 77 -1.48 10.00 16.33
C LEU A 77 -0.26 10.31 17.20
N GLY A 78 0.95 10.14 16.67
CA GLY A 78 2.19 10.32 17.41
C GLY A 78 2.58 11.79 17.61
N ALA A 79 2.31 12.67 16.65
CA ALA A 79 2.59 14.11 16.78
C ALA A 79 1.42 14.91 17.37
N GLY A 80 0.31 14.25 17.73
CA GLY A 80 -0.84 14.90 18.37
C GLY A 80 -1.57 15.91 17.48
N ILE A 81 -1.63 15.67 16.17
CA ILE A 81 -2.31 16.60 15.25
C ILE A 81 -3.83 16.33 15.32
N ASP A 82 -4.52 16.99 16.25
CA ASP A 82 -5.95 16.75 16.57
C ASP A 82 -6.90 16.67 15.37
N ARG A 83 -6.68 17.49 14.34
CA ARG A 83 -7.52 17.46 13.13
C ARG A 83 -7.30 16.17 12.34
N LEU A 84 -6.05 15.76 12.19
CA LEU A 84 -5.68 14.56 11.45
C LEU A 84 -6.05 13.30 12.23
N ALA A 85 -5.85 13.30 13.56
CA ALA A 85 -6.27 12.21 14.44
C ALA A 85 -7.81 12.02 14.40
N ARG A 86 -8.60 13.10 14.41
CA ARG A 86 -10.07 13.01 14.25
C ARG A 86 -10.47 12.48 12.88
N LEU A 87 -9.83 12.95 11.82
CA LEU A 87 -10.10 12.46 10.47
C LEU A 87 -9.78 10.96 10.36
N SER A 88 -8.63 10.54 10.87
CA SER A 88 -8.24 9.14 10.97
C SER A 88 -9.27 8.32 11.77
N ALA A 89 -9.66 8.78 12.95
CA ALA A 89 -10.66 8.11 13.77
C ALA A 89 -12.04 7.99 13.09
N GLN A 90 -12.42 8.96 12.24
CA GLN A 90 -13.66 8.93 11.46
C GLN A 90 -13.57 7.98 10.25
N MET A 91 -12.38 7.86 9.65
CA MET A 91 -12.16 7.04 8.46
C MET A 91 -11.86 5.58 8.84
N GLN A 92 -11.23 5.33 9.99
CA GLN A 92 -10.81 4.01 10.46
C GLN A 92 -10.06 3.24 9.34
N GLU A 93 -10.48 2.01 9.05
CA GLU A 93 -9.92 1.17 8.00
C GLU A 93 -10.04 1.80 6.59
N SER A 94 -11.01 2.69 6.39
CA SER A 94 -11.22 3.36 5.11
C SER A 94 -10.09 4.35 4.79
N ALA A 95 -9.34 4.83 5.80
CA ALA A 95 -8.19 5.70 5.61
C ALA A 95 -7.10 5.04 4.76
N LEU A 96 -6.93 3.72 4.89
CA LEU A 96 -5.99 2.94 4.09
C LEU A 96 -6.38 3.01 2.61
N PHE A 97 -7.64 2.68 2.27
CA PHE A 97 -8.08 2.68 0.87
C PHE A 97 -8.15 4.08 0.28
N ALA A 98 -8.49 5.10 1.08
CA ALA A 98 -8.41 6.48 0.65
C ALA A 98 -6.97 6.86 0.28
N THR A 99 -6.00 6.48 1.12
CA THR A 99 -4.57 6.72 0.85
C THR A 99 -4.10 5.95 -0.39
N MET A 100 -4.51 4.69 -0.55
CA MET A 100 -4.22 3.88 -1.74
C MET A 100 -4.81 4.49 -3.01
N LEU A 101 -6.03 5.03 -2.94
CA LEU A 101 -6.69 5.66 -4.08
C LEU A 101 -5.95 6.94 -4.49
N LEU A 102 -5.61 7.79 -3.52
CA LEU A 102 -4.87 9.03 -3.76
C LEU A 102 -3.48 8.75 -4.32
N ALA A 103 -2.72 7.85 -3.69
CA ALA A 103 -1.41 7.45 -4.17
C ALA A 103 -1.49 6.82 -5.57
N GLY A 104 -2.50 5.99 -5.82
CA GLY A 104 -2.72 5.38 -7.12
C GLY A 104 -3.06 6.39 -8.22
N LEU A 105 -3.88 7.41 -7.92
CA LEU A 105 -4.20 8.50 -8.85
C LEU A 105 -2.94 9.30 -9.20
N VAL A 106 -2.11 9.61 -8.20
CA VAL A 106 -0.81 10.27 -8.42
C VAL A 106 0.11 9.39 -9.27
N CYS A 107 0.23 8.10 -8.96
CA CYS A 107 1.02 7.16 -9.76
C CYS A 107 0.49 7.05 -11.20
N TRP A 108 -0.82 7.01 -11.39
CA TRP A 108 -1.43 6.95 -12.72
C TRP A 108 -1.16 8.21 -13.55
N ALA A 109 -1.20 9.39 -12.91
CA ALA A 109 -0.95 10.66 -13.57
C ALA A 109 0.54 10.90 -13.89
N VAL A 110 1.44 10.49 -12.99
CA VAL A 110 2.86 10.86 -13.06
C VAL A 110 3.74 9.74 -13.63
N LEU A 111 3.39 8.47 -13.39
CA LEU A 111 4.25 7.34 -13.74
C LEU A 111 3.73 6.62 -15.01
N PRO A 112 4.54 6.44 -16.06
CA PRO A 112 4.13 5.72 -17.27
C PRO A 112 3.84 4.23 -17.03
N ARG A 113 4.30 3.69 -15.89
CA ARG A 113 4.09 2.32 -15.41
C ARG A 113 2.83 2.17 -14.52
N GLY A 114 2.19 3.27 -14.13
CA GLY A 114 1.01 3.26 -13.26
C GLY A 114 1.25 2.53 -11.93
N LEU A 115 0.30 1.68 -11.55
CA LEU A 115 0.32 0.89 -10.30
C LEU A 115 1.10 -0.43 -10.42
N PHE A 116 1.76 -0.71 -11.54
CA PHE A 116 2.51 -1.96 -11.74
C PHE A 116 4.02 -1.75 -11.58
N SER A 117 4.69 -2.73 -10.93
CA SER A 117 6.14 -2.68 -10.70
C SER A 117 6.97 -2.94 -11.96
N ARG A 118 6.39 -3.57 -12.99
CA ARG A 118 7.07 -3.93 -14.25
C ARG A 118 6.72 -2.97 -15.38
N ARG A 119 7.70 -2.63 -16.23
CA ARG A 119 7.43 -1.97 -17.52
C ARG A 119 6.75 -2.99 -18.43
N ALA A 120 5.50 -2.76 -18.80
CA ALA A 120 4.90 -3.52 -19.90
C ALA A 120 5.30 -2.90 -21.24
N GLY A 121 5.39 -3.72 -22.28
CA GLY A 121 5.58 -3.24 -23.65
C GLY A 121 4.39 -2.45 -24.21
N ASP A 122 3.20 -2.59 -23.62
CA ASP A 122 1.96 -1.94 -24.06
C ASP A 122 1.42 -0.99 -22.99
N VAL A 123 1.60 0.32 -23.22
CA VAL A 123 1.14 1.40 -22.33
C VAL A 123 -0.38 1.39 -22.15
N ARG A 124 -1.15 1.00 -23.17
CA ARG A 124 -2.61 0.99 -23.10
C ARG A 124 -3.11 -0.06 -22.11
N ARG A 125 -2.50 -1.26 -22.11
CA ARG A 125 -2.81 -2.32 -21.14
C ARG A 125 -2.44 -1.91 -19.71
N VAL A 126 -1.32 -1.22 -19.51
CA VAL A 126 -0.90 -0.72 -18.20
C VAL A 126 -1.90 0.31 -17.66
N ARG A 127 -2.34 1.25 -18.51
CA ARG A 127 -3.34 2.24 -18.14
C ARG A 127 -4.68 1.59 -17.80
N LEU A 128 -5.13 0.64 -18.61
CA LEU A 128 -6.37 -0.09 -18.33
C LEU A 128 -6.28 -0.86 -17.00
N GLY A 129 -5.21 -1.62 -16.78
CA GLY A 129 -5.03 -2.34 -15.52
C GLY A 129 -4.91 -1.42 -14.31
N THR A 130 -4.26 -0.26 -14.48
CA THR A 130 -4.16 0.74 -13.41
C THR A 130 -5.54 1.32 -13.09
N LEU A 131 -6.36 1.65 -14.11
CA LEU A 131 -7.73 2.09 -13.93
C LEU A 131 -8.61 1.03 -13.29
N THR A 132 -8.46 -0.24 -13.67
CA THR A 132 -9.17 -1.37 -13.03
C THR A 132 -8.79 -1.47 -11.56
N LEU A 133 -7.50 -1.41 -11.21
CA LEU A 133 -7.06 -1.43 -9.82
C LEU A 133 -7.57 -0.21 -9.03
N LEU A 134 -7.56 0.99 -9.62
CA LEU A 134 -8.15 2.17 -9.01
C LEU A 134 -9.65 2.00 -8.76
N GLY A 135 -10.39 1.43 -9.72
CA GLY A 135 -11.80 1.09 -9.56
C GLY A 135 -12.03 0.09 -8.42
N MET A 136 -11.17 -0.93 -8.30
CA MET A 136 -11.23 -1.88 -7.19
C MET A 136 -10.91 -1.23 -5.85
N ILE A 137 -9.92 -0.33 -5.78
CA ILE A 137 -9.60 0.42 -4.57
C ILE A 137 -10.77 1.35 -4.17
N ALA A 138 -11.40 2.01 -5.14
CA ALA A 138 -12.59 2.83 -4.89
C ALA A 138 -13.77 1.98 -4.38
N ALA A 139 -13.99 0.80 -4.97
CA ALA A 139 -15.01 -0.14 -4.49
C ALA A 139 -14.68 -0.65 -3.07
N ALA A 140 -13.42 -0.98 -2.79
CA ALA A 140 -12.94 -1.36 -1.46
C ALA A 140 -13.10 -0.25 -0.43
N LEU A 141 -12.91 1.02 -0.84
CA LEU A 141 -13.17 2.17 0.02
C LEU A 141 -14.65 2.24 0.42
N VAL A 142 -15.57 2.15 -0.57
CA VAL A 142 -17.02 2.13 -0.30
C VAL A 142 -17.40 0.92 0.56
N TRP A 143 -16.81 -0.25 0.27
CA TRP A 143 -17.01 -1.46 1.07
C TRP A 143 -16.56 -1.29 2.52
N SER A 144 -15.36 -0.76 2.72
CA SER A 144 -14.81 -0.48 4.06
C SER A 144 -15.70 0.47 4.85
N LEU A 145 -16.26 1.50 4.19
CA LEU A 145 -17.21 2.43 4.81
C LEU A 145 -18.50 1.72 5.27
N ALA A 146 -18.98 0.74 4.50
CA ALA A 146 -20.20 -0.02 4.83
C ALA A 146 -19.99 -1.02 5.98
N TRP A 147 -18.77 -1.51 6.18
CA TRP A 147 -18.43 -2.54 7.17
C TRP A 147 -17.55 -2.03 8.33
N ARG A 148 -17.62 -0.72 8.63
CA ARG A 148 -16.85 -0.09 9.71
C ARG A 148 -16.99 -0.85 11.03
N GLY A 149 -15.86 -0.98 11.75
CA GLY A 149 -15.77 -1.73 13.00
C GLY A 149 -15.48 -3.23 12.84
N HIS A 150 -15.51 -3.78 11.62
CA HIS A 150 -15.11 -5.17 11.34
C HIS A 150 -13.80 -5.21 10.53
N GLU A 151 -12.65 -5.02 11.19
CA GLU A 151 -11.32 -4.89 10.57
C GLU A 151 -11.03 -5.95 9.48
N GLN A 152 -11.35 -7.22 9.73
CA GLN A 152 -11.08 -8.31 8.80
C GLN A 152 -11.88 -8.19 7.48
N ILE A 153 -13.16 -7.82 7.57
CA ILE A 153 -14.05 -7.72 6.41
C ILE A 153 -13.88 -6.37 5.72
N ALA A 154 -13.65 -5.31 6.50
CA ALA A 154 -13.53 -3.95 6.00
C ALA A 154 -12.17 -3.67 5.36
N ALA A 155 -11.07 -4.25 5.87
CA ALA A 155 -9.71 -4.01 5.37
C ALA A 155 -9.05 -5.26 4.75
N VAL A 156 -8.90 -6.32 5.54
CA VAL A 156 -8.02 -7.45 5.15
C VAL A 156 -8.50 -8.13 3.87
N LEU A 157 -9.80 -8.45 3.81
CA LEU A 157 -10.40 -9.10 2.64
C LEU A 157 -10.25 -8.25 1.35
N PRO A 158 -10.73 -6.99 1.28
CA PRO A 158 -10.59 -6.18 0.08
C PRO A 158 -9.13 -5.90 -0.30
N ALA A 159 -8.25 -5.66 0.67
CA ALA A 159 -6.82 -5.48 0.40
C ALA A 159 -6.20 -6.74 -0.24
N THR A 160 -6.56 -7.93 0.28
CA THR A 160 -6.10 -9.21 -0.28
C THR A 160 -6.59 -9.40 -1.70
N VAL A 161 -7.86 -9.10 -1.98
CA VAL A 161 -8.44 -9.19 -3.34
C VAL A 161 -7.72 -8.25 -4.31
N ILE A 162 -7.44 -7.01 -3.91
CA ILE A 162 -6.69 -6.04 -4.74
C ILE A 162 -5.27 -6.54 -5.02
N LEU A 163 -4.58 -7.06 -4.01
CA LEU A 163 -3.22 -7.61 -4.17
C LEU A 163 -3.20 -8.81 -5.11
N LEU A 164 -4.16 -9.74 -4.96
CA LEU A 164 -4.29 -10.89 -5.85
C LEU A 164 -4.61 -10.44 -7.28
N ALA A 165 -5.51 -9.48 -7.47
CA ALA A 165 -5.83 -8.93 -8.78
C ALA A 165 -4.61 -8.27 -9.44
N GLN A 166 -3.79 -7.53 -8.68
CA GLN A 166 -2.55 -6.95 -9.19
C GLN A 166 -1.57 -8.05 -9.65
N GLN A 167 -1.44 -9.14 -8.90
CA GLN A 167 -0.54 -10.25 -9.23
C GLN A 167 -1.01 -11.08 -10.43
N LEU A 168 -2.31 -11.33 -10.53
CA LEU A 168 -2.91 -12.15 -11.59
C LEU A 168 -3.07 -11.38 -12.91
N TRP A 169 -2.91 -10.06 -12.90
CA TRP A 169 -3.15 -9.24 -14.08
C TRP A 169 -2.23 -9.64 -15.26
N PRO A 170 -2.77 -9.91 -16.46
CA PRO A 170 -2.04 -10.55 -17.57
C PRO A 170 -0.76 -9.84 -18.02
N SER A 171 -0.67 -8.52 -17.84
CA SER A 171 0.54 -7.76 -18.22
C SER A 171 1.72 -7.95 -17.26
N ALA A 172 1.60 -8.78 -16.21
CA ALA A 172 2.70 -9.16 -15.35
C ALA A 172 3.61 -10.24 -15.97
N ARG A 173 3.19 -10.92 -17.05
CA ARG A 173 4.03 -11.92 -17.73
C ARG A 173 5.09 -11.22 -18.60
N PRO A 174 6.38 -11.54 -18.44
CA PRO A 174 7.39 -11.09 -19.39
C PRO A 174 7.01 -11.63 -20.78
N ALA A 175 7.16 -10.77 -21.80
CA ALA A 175 7.10 -11.21 -23.19
C ALA A 175 8.28 -12.15 -23.49
#